data_AF-A0A2X1PUS3-F1
#
_entry.id   AF-A0A2X1PUS3-F1
#
_cell.length_a   1.000
_cell.length_b   1.000
_cell.length_c   1.000
_cell.angle_alpha   90.00
_cell.angle_beta   90.00
_cell.angle_gamma   90.00
#
_symmetry.space_group_name_H-M   'P 1'
#
loop_
_entity.id
_entity.type
_entity.pdbx_description
1 polymer ?
#
loop_
_entity_poly.entity_id
_entity_poly.type
_entity_poly.pdbx_seq_one_letter_code
_entity_poly.pdbx_strand_id
1 'polypeptide(L)'
;MSKFLDRFRYFKQKGETFADGHGQLLNTNRDWEDGYRQRWQHDKIVRSTHGVNCTGSCSWKIYVKNGLVTWETQQTDYPRTRPDLPNHEPRGCPRGASYSWYLYSANRLKYPMMRKRLMKMWREAKALHSDPVEAWASIIEDADKAKSFKQARGRGGFVRSSWQEVNELIAASNVYTIKNYGPDRVAGFSPIPAMSMVSYASGARYLSLIGGTCLSFYDWYCDLPLRLRKPGASKLTYRNLLTGTTPATSSPGGQTCRRRVPRMLTSLLKCVTKGPKLLPSHQTTLKSPNCAICGWHRNRAPMRQWRWRWAT
;
A
#
# COMPACT_ATOMS: atom_id res chain seq x y z
N MET A 1 3.12 26.09 -42.88
CA MET A 1 4.23 26.28 -43.84
C MET A 1 4.69 24.92 -44.39
N SER A 2 5.21 24.87 -45.62
CA SER A 2 5.68 23.64 -46.24
C SER A 2 7.10 23.30 -45.77
N LYS A 3 7.25 22.18 -45.02
CA LYS A 3 8.55 21.67 -44.58
C LYS A 3 9.52 21.41 -45.74
N PHE A 4 8.98 21.09 -46.92
CA PHE A 4 9.78 20.87 -48.12
C PHE A 4 10.39 22.18 -48.64
N LEU A 5 9.61 23.26 -48.73
CA LEU A 5 10.09 24.57 -49.19
C LEU A 5 11.07 25.21 -48.19
N ASP A 6 10.88 24.96 -46.89
CA ASP A 6 11.80 25.48 -45.86
C ASP A 6 13.24 24.97 -46.02
N ARG A 7 13.44 23.81 -46.67
CA ARG A 7 14.78 23.28 -46.99
C ARG A 7 15.57 24.24 -47.88
N PHE A 8 14.91 25.04 -48.72
CA PHE A 8 15.57 26.02 -49.59
C PHE A 8 16.14 27.21 -48.80
N ARG A 9 15.79 27.37 -47.51
CA ARG A 9 16.39 28.37 -46.61
C ARG A 9 17.67 27.89 -45.93
N TYR A 10 18.28 26.80 -46.42
CA TYR A 10 19.40 26.11 -45.78
C TYR A 10 20.52 27.05 -45.26
N PHE A 11 21.08 27.88 -46.14
CA PHE A 11 22.16 28.80 -45.74
C PHE A 11 21.65 30.00 -44.92
N LYS A 12 20.40 30.43 -45.13
CA LYS A 12 19.79 31.55 -44.41
C LYS A 12 19.51 31.23 -42.93
N GLN A 13 19.41 29.95 -42.57
CA GLN A 13 19.16 29.50 -41.20
C GLN A 13 20.45 29.30 -40.37
N LYS A 14 21.65 29.38 -40.97
CA LYS A 14 22.92 29.29 -40.24
C LYS A 14 23.19 30.61 -39.49
N GLY A 15 23.35 30.51 -38.17
CA GLY A 15 23.77 31.62 -37.30
C GLY A 15 25.29 31.65 -37.14
N GLU A 16 25.75 32.15 -35.99
CA GLU A 16 27.18 32.18 -35.64
C GLU A 16 27.77 30.78 -35.44
N THR A 17 29.04 30.62 -35.80
CA THR A 17 29.87 29.50 -35.36
C THR A 17 30.38 29.78 -33.96
N PHE A 18 30.58 28.74 -33.16
CA PHE A 18 31.18 28.84 -31.84
C PHE A 18 32.26 27.78 -31.64
N ALA A 19 33.14 27.99 -30.65
CA ALA A 19 34.27 27.11 -30.34
C ALA A 19 35.17 26.84 -31.57
N ASP A 20 35.74 27.91 -32.14
CA ASP A 20 36.71 27.86 -33.25
C ASP A 20 36.26 27.02 -34.46
N GLY A 21 34.96 27.11 -34.77
CA GLY A 21 34.35 26.38 -35.89
C GLY A 21 33.88 24.95 -35.55
N HIS A 22 34.01 24.49 -34.30
CA HIS A 22 33.51 23.18 -33.88
C HIS A 22 31.97 23.13 -33.85
N GLY A 23 31.34 24.23 -33.44
CA GLY A 23 29.89 24.34 -33.27
C GLY A 23 29.24 25.32 -34.23
N GLN A 24 27.97 25.05 -34.57
CA GLN A 24 27.13 25.91 -35.38
C GLN A 24 25.80 26.15 -34.68
N LEU A 25 25.47 27.42 -34.43
CA LEU A 25 24.12 27.80 -34.01
C LEU A 25 23.18 27.82 -35.22
N LEU A 26 21.97 27.27 -35.08
CA LEU A 26 20.95 27.24 -36.14
C LEU A 26 19.66 27.92 -35.69
N ASN A 27 19.13 28.79 -36.54
CA ASN A 27 17.83 29.43 -36.37
C ASN A 27 16.79 28.70 -37.23
N THR A 28 16.48 27.46 -36.87
CA THR A 28 15.53 26.62 -37.59
C THR A 28 14.25 26.37 -36.77
N ASN A 29 13.21 25.93 -37.46
CA ASN A 29 11.92 25.61 -36.84
C ASN A 29 12.05 24.42 -35.88
N ARG A 30 11.43 24.52 -34.70
CA ARG A 30 11.43 23.47 -33.65
C ARG A 30 10.01 23.09 -33.21
N ASP A 31 9.01 23.32 -34.07
CA ASP A 31 7.58 23.09 -33.74
C ASP A 31 7.30 21.60 -33.46
N TRP A 32 8.13 20.69 -33.97
CA TRP A 32 8.03 19.25 -33.68
C TRP A 32 8.10 18.93 -32.17
N GLU A 33 8.70 19.81 -31.37
CA GLU A 33 8.80 19.67 -29.92
C GLU A 33 7.44 19.71 -29.21
N ASP A 34 6.42 20.27 -29.86
CA ASP A 34 5.05 20.28 -29.33
C ASP A 34 4.51 18.87 -29.13
N GLY A 35 5.04 17.85 -29.84
CA GLY A 35 4.68 16.45 -29.60
C GLY A 35 4.90 16.02 -28.15
N TYR A 36 6.07 16.32 -27.57
CA TYR A 36 6.36 16.00 -26.17
C TYR A 36 5.65 16.96 -25.20
N ARG A 37 5.49 18.24 -25.55
CA ARG A 37 4.74 19.20 -24.72
C ARG A 37 3.28 18.78 -24.56
N GLN A 38 2.63 18.39 -25.65
CA GLN A 38 1.25 17.90 -25.66
C GLN A 38 1.09 16.56 -24.92
N ARG A 39 2.13 15.72 -24.89
CA ARG A 39 2.15 14.51 -24.05
C ARG A 39 2.11 14.85 -22.56
N TRP A 40 2.88 15.86 -22.13
CA TRP A 40 2.98 16.27 -20.72
C TRP A 40 1.75 17.03 -20.20
N GLN A 41 1.12 17.84 -21.06
CA GLN A 41 -0.14 18.51 -20.74
C GLN A 41 -1.21 17.51 -20.30
N HIS A 42 -2.07 17.91 -19.37
CA HIS A 42 -3.07 17.06 -18.73
C HIS A 42 -4.30 17.90 -18.36
N ASP A 43 -5.42 17.23 -18.12
CA ASP A 43 -6.72 17.88 -17.90
C ASP A 43 -6.82 18.41 -16.46
N LYS A 44 -6.38 17.59 -15.49
CA LYS A 44 -6.40 17.94 -14.07
C LYS A 44 -5.40 17.12 -13.25
N ILE A 45 -5.14 17.60 -12.05
CA ILE A 45 -4.38 16.91 -11.01
C ILE A 45 -5.30 16.69 -9.82
N VAL A 46 -5.35 15.46 -9.30
CA VAL A 46 -6.10 15.11 -8.10
C VAL A 46 -5.13 14.68 -7.00
N ARG A 47 -5.36 15.12 -5.76
CA ARG A 47 -4.58 14.63 -4.61
C ARG A 47 -5.08 13.24 -4.20
N SER A 48 -4.17 12.29 -4.07
CA SER A 48 -4.45 10.98 -3.48
C SER A 48 -3.24 10.44 -2.72
N THR A 49 -3.36 9.22 -2.18
CA THR A 49 -2.30 8.47 -1.49
C THR A 49 -2.46 6.96 -1.77
N HIS A 50 -1.50 6.14 -1.32
CA HIS A 50 -1.52 4.69 -1.51
C HIS A 50 -1.90 3.97 -0.21
N GLY A 51 -3.07 3.31 -0.20
CA GLY A 51 -3.55 2.50 0.92
C GLY A 51 -2.87 1.13 1.00
N VAL A 52 -1.55 1.11 1.14
CA VAL A 52 -0.73 -0.10 1.21
C VAL A 52 0.20 -0.04 2.43
N ASN A 53 0.42 -1.18 3.10
CA ASN A 53 1.23 -1.28 4.32
C ASN A 53 2.72 -1.07 4.01
N CYS A 54 3.14 0.20 3.91
CA CYS A 54 4.49 0.59 3.52
C CYS A 54 5.12 1.67 4.40
N THR A 55 4.41 2.12 5.44
CA THR A 55 4.73 3.27 6.32
C THR A 55 4.92 4.63 5.64
N GLY A 56 4.90 4.67 4.30
CA GLY A 56 5.18 5.85 3.51
C GLY A 56 4.19 6.99 3.72
N SER A 57 2.87 6.73 3.65
CA SER A 57 1.83 7.77 3.73
C SER A 57 2.11 8.99 2.81
N CYS A 58 2.63 8.71 1.61
CA CYS A 58 3.07 9.74 0.67
C CYS A 58 1.85 10.29 -0.09
N SER A 59 1.69 11.61 -0.12
CA SER A 59 0.71 12.30 -0.96
C SER A 59 1.22 12.42 -2.41
N TRP A 60 0.34 12.15 -3.37
CA TRP A 60 0.64 12.15 -4.80
C TRP A 60 -0.30 13.07 -5.59
N LYS A 61 0.24 13.61 -6.68
CA LYS A 61 -0.45 14.26 -7.78
C LYS A 61 -0.84 13.19 -8.78
N ILE A 62 -2.13 12.87 -8.88
CA ILE A 62 -2.66 11.93 -9.87
C ILE A 62 -3.06 12.72 -11.11
N TYR A 63 -2.40 12.46 -12.23
CA TYR A 63 -2.65 13.16 -13.49
C TYR A 63 -3.74 12.45 -14.27
N VAL A 64 -4.75 13.23 -14.66
CA VAL A 64 -5.82 12.79 -15.56
C VAL A 64 -5.64 13.49 -16.90
N LYS A 65 -5.61 12.72 -17.98
CA LYS A 65 -5.54 13.21 -19.35
C LYS A 65 -6.48 12.39 -20.23
N ASN A 66 -7.22 13.07 -21.11
CA ASN A 66 -8.28 12.46 -21.92
C ASN A 66 -9.32 11.71 -21.06
N GLY A 67 -9.63 12.25 -19.87
CA GLY A 67 -10.57 11.61 -18.93
C GLY A 67 -10.07 10.31 -18.28
N LEU A 68 -8.82 9.90 -18.50
CA LEU A 68 -8.21 8.70 -17.91
C LEU A 68 -7.03 9.07 -17.01
N VAL A 69 -6.81 8.30 -15.95
CA VAL A 69 -5.59 8.44 -15.15
C VAL A 69 -4.40 7.94 -15.96
N THR A 70 -3.34 8.74 -16.06
CA THR A 70 -2.19 8.42 -16.91
C THR A 70 -0.91 8.14 -16.15
N TRP A 71 -0.55 8.98 -15.17
CA TRP A 71 0.63 8.80 -14.32
C TRP A 71 0.46 9.57 -13.00
N GLU A 72 1.46 9.44 -12.12
CA GLU A 72 1.51 10.16 -10.86
C GLU A 72 2.91 10.73 -10.60
N THR A 73 2.97 11.87 -9.91
CA THR A 73 4.20 12.42 -9.33
C THR A 73 3.94 12.78 -7.88
N GLN A 74 4.97 12.88 -7.06
CA GLN A 74 4.81 13.24 -5.66
C GLN A 74 4.23 14.65 -5.50
N GLN A 75 3.46 14.84 -4.42
CA GLN A 75 3.21 16.17 -3.87
C GLN A 75 4.43 16.62 -3.07
N THR A 76 4.68 17.93 -3.06
CA THR A 76 5.80 18.53 -2.34
C THR A 76 5.35 19.58 -1.33
N ASP A 77 4.04 19.67 -1.08
CA ASP A 77 3.41 20.72 -0.29
C ASP A 77 3.02 20.27 1.12
N TYR A 78 3.77 19.33 1.69
CA TYR A 78 3.65 19.02 3.12
C TYR A 78 3.94 20.29 3.94
N PRO A 79 3.27 20.48 5.09
CA PRO A 79 3.68 21.50 6.04
C PRO A 79 5.17 21.40 6.32
N ARG A 80 5.88 22.53 6.19
CA ARG A 80 7.33 22.59 6.37
C ARG A 80 7.70 22.20 7.79
N THR A 81 8.85 21.57 7.94
CA THR A 81 9.44 21.29 9.24
C THR A 81 10.00 22.56 9.86
N ARG A 82 10.54 22.45 11.08
CA ARG A 82 11.27 23.55 11.72
C ARG A 82 12.45 23.99 10.84
N PRO A 83 12.87 25.26 10.88
CA PRO A 83 13.93 25.78 9.99
C PRO A 83 15.27 25.02 10.04
N ASP A 84 15.56 24.37 11.16
CA ASP A 84 16.77 23.57 11.42
C ASP A 84 16.69 22.12 10.92
N LEU A 85 15.55 21.72 10.35
CA LEU A 85 15.31 20.35 9.86
C LEU A 85 15.03 20.35 8.35
N PRO A 86 15.41 19.28 7.63
CA PRO A 86 14.97 19.10 6.25
C PRO A 86 13.44 18.92 6.18
N ASN A 87 12.84 19.35 5.08
CA ASN A 87 11.43 19.08 4.80
C ASN A 87 11.22 17.60 4.39
N HIS A 88 9.98 17.13 4.46
CA HIS A 88 9.62 15.77 4.09
C HIS A 88 9.52 15.53 2.58
N GLU A 89 9.30 16.59 1.80
CA GLU A 89 9.12 16.49 0.35
C GLU A 89 10.39 15.97 -0.35
N PRO A 90 10.25 15.18 -1.42
CA PRO A 90 9.01 14.75 -2.09
C PRO A 90 8.38 13.45 -1.50
N ARG A 91 9.06 12.75 -0.58
CA ARG A 91 8.77 11.33 -0.25
C ARG A 91 8.66 10.48 -1.54
N GLY A 92 7.76 9.50 -1.55
CA GLY A 92 7.53 8.62 -2.70
C GLY A 92 8.50 7.44 -2.76
N CYS A 93 8.18 6.46 -3.61
CA CYS A 93 9.00 5.28 -3.83
C CYS A 93 8.66 4.68 -5.22
N PRO A 94 9.51 3.82 -5.80
CA PRO A 94 9.27 3.27 -7.14
C PRO A 94 7.98 2.43 -7.23
N ARG A 95 7.54 1.82 -6.12
CA ARG A 95 6.26 1.07 -6.06
C ARG A 95 5.05 2.01 -6.16
N GLY A 96 5.16 3.19 -5.55
CA GLY A 96 4.11 4.20 -5.62
C GLY A 96 4.05 4.88 -6.98
N ALA A 97 5.18 5.03 -7.67
CA ALA A 97 5.25 5.67 -8.99
C ALA A 97 4.69 4.80 -10.15
N SER A 98 4.35 3.53 -9.87
CA SER A 98 3.80 2.60 -10.86
C SER A 98 2.35 2.20 -10.57
N TYR A 99 1.69 2.84 -9.60
CA TYR A 99 0.38 2.41 -9.12
C TYR A 99 -0.73 2.67 -10.16
N SER A 100 -0.62 3.71 -10.99
CA SER A 100 -1.55 3.98 -12.10
C SER A 100 -1.71 2.81 -13.06
N TRP A 101 -0.71 1.93 -13.17
CA TRP A 101 -0.77 0.72 -14.00
C TRP A 101 -1.99 -0.14 -13.67
N TYR A 102 -2.34 -0.29 -12.39
CA TYR A 102 -3.42 -1.19 -11.95
C TYR A 102 -4.81 -0.78 -12.45
N LEU A 103 -5.04 0.48 -12.82
CA LEU A 103 -6.38 0.97 -13.14
C LEU A 103 -6.97 0.27 -14.37
N TYR A 104 -6.15 0.06 -15.40
CA TYR A 104 -6.56 -0.48 -16.69
C TYR A 104 -5.73 -1.69 -17.13
N SER A 105 -4.88 -2.24 -16.24
CA SER A 105 -4.08 -3.42 -16.57
C SER A 105 -4.94 -4.67 -16.78
N ALA A 106 -4.34 -5.68 -17.41
CA ALA A 106 -4.97 -6.96 -17.69
C ALA A 106 -5.43 -7.71 -16.42
N ASN A 107 -4.92 -7.34 -15.23
CA ASN A 107 -5.26 -7.99 -13.97
C ASN A 107 -6.32 -7.22 -13.15
N ARG A 108 -6.93 -6.17 -13.71
CA ARG A 108 -7.98 -5.41 -13.02
C ARG A 108 -9.26 -6.25 -12.87
N LEU A 109 -9.74 -6.40 -11.64
CA LEU A 109 -11.08 -6.95 -11.37
C LEU A 109 -12.15 -5.93 -11.79
N LYS A 110 -12.95 -6.29 -12.80
CA LYS A 110 -13.98 -5.42 -13.41
C LYS A 110 -15.40 -5.73 -12.93
N TYR A 111 -15.67 -6.98 -12.57
CA TYR A 111 -17.01 -7.48 -12.24
C TYR A 111 -16.97 -8.34 -10.98
N PRO A 112 -18.08 -8.49 -10.25
CA PRO A 112 -18.19 -9.53 -9.24
C PRO A 112 -18.05 -10.90 -9.91
N MET A 113 -17.24 -11.77 -9.29
CA MET A 113 -16.93 -13.09 -9.81
C MET A 113 -17.37 -14.15 -8.79
N MET A 114 -17.90 -15.26 -9.28
CA MET A 114 -18.25 -16.42 -8.45
C MET A 114 -17.65 -17.68 -9.07
N ARG A 115 -17.34 -18.69 -8.26
CA ARG A 115 -16.90 -19.99 -8.78
C ARG A 115 -18.05 -20.65 -9.54
N LYS A 116 -17.82 -21.12 -10.77
CA LYS A 116 -18.84 -21.74 -11.63
C LYS A 116 -19.63 -22.83 -10.92
N ARG A 117 -18.94 -23.70 -10.16
CA ARG A 117 -19.59 -24.78 -9.40
C ARG A 117 -20.55 -24.26 -8.34
N LEU A 118 -20.17 -23.23 -7.60
CA LEU A 118 -21.03 -22.60 -6.60
C LEU A 118 -22.21 -21.88 -7.26
N MET A 119 -21.98 -21.12 -8.33
CA MET A 119 -23.05 -20.41 -9.04
C MET A 119 -24.11 -21.37 -9.59
N LYS A 120 -23.69 -22.50 -10.18
CA LYS A 120 -24.62 -23.52 -10.68
C LYS A 120 -25.55 -24.02 -9.57
N MET A 121 -24.97 -24.47 -8.45
CA MET A 121 -25.74 -24.98 -7.32
C MET A 121 -26.58 -23.91 -6.65
N TRP A 122 -26.08 -22.66 -6.58
CA TRP A 122 -26.83 -21.53 -6.03
C TRP A 122 -28.12 -21.26 -6.80
N ARG A 123 -28.04 -21.21 -8.13
CA ARG A 123 -29.22 -20.99 -8.98
C ARG A 123 -30.18 -22.18 -8.95
N GLU A 124 -29.65 -23.40 -8.94
CA GLU A 124 -30.46 -24.63 -8.80
C GLU A 124 -31.20 -24.66 -7.45
N ALA A 125 -30.54 -24.28 -6.36
CA ALA A 125 -31.16 -24.21 -5.03
C ALA A 125 -32.21 -23.10 -4.97
N LYS A 126 -31.93 -21.91 -5.52
CA LYS A 126 -32.91 -20.81 -5.59
C LYS A 126 -34.15 -21.14 -6.44
N ALA A 127 -34.06 -22.08 -7.37
CA ALA A 127 -35.22 -22.55 -8.13
C ALA A 127 -36.15 -23.43 -7.28
N LEU A 128 -35.63 -24.06 -6.21
CA LEU A 128 -36.36 -24.94 -5.31
C LEU A 128 -36.76 -24.24 -4.01
N HIS A 129 -36.01 -23.24 -3.58
CA HIS A 129 -36.21 -22.51 -2.33
C HIS A 129 -36.36 -21.02 -2.62
N SER A 130 -37.53 -20.46 -2.31
CA SER A 130 -37.79 -19.02 -2.44
C SER A 130 -36.99 -18.19 -1.44
N ASP A 131 -36.79 -18.69 -0.21
CA ASP A 131 -35.92 -18.06 0.77
C ASP A 131 -34.45 -18.38 0.45
N PRO A 132 -33.60 -17.36 0.20
CA PRO A 132 -32.18 -17.59 -0.09
C PRO A 132 -31.40 -18.21 1.08
N VAL A 133 -31.84 -18.04 2.33
CA VAL A 133 -31.22 -18.67 3.52
C VAL A 133 -31.43 -20.18 3.49
N GLU A 134 -32.63 -20.64 3.13
CA GLU A 134 -32.93 -22.07 2.94
C GLU A 134 -32.22 -22.64 1.70
N ALA A 135 -32.12 -21.85 0.63
CA ALA A 135 -31.33 -22.22 -0.55
C ALA A 135 -29.85 -22.45 -0.19
N TRP A 136 -29.28 -21.64 0.72
CA TRP A 136 -27.93 -21.84 1.20
C TRP A 136 -27.82 -23.09 2.09
N ALA A 137 -28.79 -23.30 2.99
CA ALA A 137 -28.86 -24.49 3.84
C ALA A 137 -28.79 -25.79 3.00
N SER A 138 -29.60 -25.89 1.94
CA SER A 138 -29.66 -27.10 1.08
C SER A 138 -28.39 -27.37 0.26
N ILE A 139 -27.46 -26.41 0.21
CA ILE A 139 -26.12 -26.57 -0.40
C ILE A 139 -25.09 -26.93 0.66
N ILE A 140 -25.09 -26.25 1.81
CA ILE A 140 -24.01 -26.36 2.80
C ILE A 140 -24.16 -27.58 3.71
N GLU A 141 -25.40 -28.04 3.95
CA GLU A 141 -25.72 -29.24 4.74
C GLU A 141 -25.52 -30.54 3.94
N ASP A 142 -25.53 -30.45 2.61
CA ASP A 142 -25.17 -31.54 1.71
C ASP A 142 -23.64 -31.65 1.59
N ALA A 143 -23.07 -32.71 2.15
CA ALA A 143 -21.63 -32.93 2.21
C ALA A 143 -20.97 -32.95 0.82
N ASP A 144 -21.64 -33.48 -0.21
CA ASP A 144 -21.07 -33.61 -1.55
C ASP A 144 -21.18 -32.31 -2.34
N LYS A 145 -22.30 -31.59 -2.21
CA LYS A 145 -22.40 -30.21 -2.74
C LYS A 145 -21.36 -29.31 -2.10
N ALA A 146 -21.25 -29.31 -0.77
CA ALA A 146 -20.27 -28.50 -0.05
C ALA A 146 -18.83 -28.82 -0.45
N LYS A 147 -18.48 -30.11 -0.53
CA LYS A 147 -17.16 -30.59 -0.98
C LYS A 147 -16.86 -30.13 -2.41
N SER A 148 -17.84 -30.21 -3.32
CA SER A 148 -17.63 -29.93 -4.74
C SER A 148 -17.15 -28.50 -5.04
N PHE A 149 -17.69 -27.47 -4.37
CA PHE A 149 -17.24 -26.10 -4.60
C PHE A 149 -15.99 -25.75 -3.77
N LYS A 150 -15.78 -26.39 -2.62
CA LYS A 150 -14.59 -26.20 -1.77
C LYS A 150 -13.34 -26.76 -2.46
N GLN A 151 -13.40 -27.94 -3.07
CA GLN A 151 -12.27 -28.54 -3.81
C GLN A 151 -11.92 -27.77 -5.10
N ALA A 152 -12.86 -27.01 -5.65
CA ALA A 152 -12.62 -26.15 -6.81
C ALA A 152 -11.86 -24.83 -6.48
N ARG A 153 -11.52 -24.57 -5.20
CA ARG A 153 -10.76 -23.38 -4.80
C ARG A 153 -9.32 -23.46 -5.32
N GLY A 154 -8.86 -22.40 -6.00
CA GLY A 154 -7.51 -22.36 -6.60
C GLY A 154 -7.36 -23.20 -7.87
N ARG A 155 -8.46 -23.54 -8.55
CA ARG A 155 -8.49 -24.38 -9.77
C ARG A 155 -9.21 -23.71 -10.96
N GLY A 156 -9.19 -22.37 -11.03
CA GLY A 156 -9.85 -21.63 -12.12
C GLY A 156 -11.38 -21.75 -12.12
N GLY A 157 -12.02 -21.47 -13.26
CA GLY A 157 -13.49 -21.57 -13.39
C GLY A 157 -14.27 -20.47 -12.67
N PHE A 158 -13.74 -19.25 -12.65
CA PHE A 158 -14.52 -18.07 -12.28
C PHE A 158 -15.45 -17.68 -13.42
N VAL A 159 -16.67 -17.31 -13.07
CA VAL A 159 -17.68 -16.79 -14.00
C VAL A 159 -18.16 -15.43 -13.49
N ARG A 160 -18.50 -14.55 -14.43
CA ARG A 160 -19.07 -13.24 -14.13
C ARG A 160 -20.43 -13.41 -13.45
N SER A 161 -20.66 -12.68 -12.37
CA SER A 161 -21.93 -12.59 -11.65
C SER A 161 -22.44 -11.14 -11.67
N SER A 162 -23.44 -10.83 -10.85
CA SER A 162 -23.94 -9.48 -10.61
C SER A 162 -23.82 -9.11 -9.13
N TRP A 163 -23.84 -7.82 -8.80
CA TRP A 163 -23.81 -7.36 -7.42
C TRP A 163 -25.01 -7.88 -6.63
N GLN A 164 -26.19 -7.92 -7.24
CA GLN A 164 -27.40 -8.47 -6.62
C GLN A 164 -27.23 -9.94 -6.23
N GLU A 165 -26.72 -10.78 -7.14
CA GLU A 165 -26.56 -12.22 -6.91
C GLU A 165 -25.52 -12.52 -5.82
N VAL A 166 -24.36 -11.83 -5.83
CA VAL A 166 -23.33 -12.06 -4.80
C VAL A 166 -23.73 -11.50 -3.44
N ASN A 167 -24.42 -10.36 -3.38
CA ASN A 167 -24.83 -9.76 -2.12
C ASN A 167 -25.89 -10.62 -1.42
N GLU A 168 -26.86 -11.16 -2.16
CA GLU A 168 -27.88 -12.06 -1.62
C GLU A 168 -27.25 -13.35 -1.08
N LEU A 169 -26.35 -13.99 -1.85
CA LEU A 169 -25.66 -15.20 -1.41
C LEU A 169 -24.84 -14.95 -0.14
N ILE A 170 -24.06 -13.86 -0.08
CA ILE A 170 -23.24 -13.51 1.09
C ILE A 170 -24.13 -13.26 2.31
N ALA A 171 -25.23 -12.51 2.15
CA ALA A 171 -26.17 -12.24 3.23
C ALA A 171 -26.84 -13.52 3.74
N ALA A 172 -27.33 -14.38 2.83
CA ALA A 172 -27.95 -15.66 3.17
C ALA A 172 -26.99 -16.60 3.91
N SER A 173 -25.75 -16.71 3.43
CA SER A 173 -24.70 -17.47 4.10
C SER A 173 -24.44 -16.94 5.51
N ASN A 174 -24.37 -15.62 5.69
CA ASN A 174 -24.11 -15.02 6.99
C ASN A 174 -25.28 -15.23 7.96
N VAL A 175 -26.52 -15.02 7.51
CA VAL A 175 -27.73 -15.25 8.32
C VAL A 175 -27.82 -16.69 8.77
N TYR A 176 -27.63 -17.64 7.85
CA TYR A 176 -27.63 -19.07 8.17
C TYR A 176 -26.53 -19.40 9.20
N THR A 177 -25.30 -18.94 8.98
CA THR A 177 -24.19 -19.21 9.91
C THR A 177 -24.46 -18.62 11.30
N ILE A 178 -24.93 -17.38 11.39
CA ILE A 178 -25.27 -16.72 12.66
C ILE A 178 -26.37 -17.49 13.39
N LYS A 179 -27.46 -17.83 12.68
CA LYS A 179 -28.63 -18.51 13.24
C LYS A 179 -28.30 -19.91 13.77
N ASN A 180 -27.51 -20.68 13.04
CA ASN A 180 -27.29 -22.11 13.32
C ASN A 180 -26.03 -22.39 14.16
N TYR A 181 -25.02 -21.51 14.12
CA TYR A 181 -23.72 -21.74 14.78
C TYR A 181 -23.27 -20.62 15.71
N GLY A 182 -23.85 -19.42 15.59
CA GLY A 182 -23.46 -18.23 16.33
C GLY A 182 -22.70 -17.21 15.48
N PRO A 183 -22.75 -15.92 15.88
CA PRO A 183 -22.21 -14.84 15.08
C PRO A 183 -20.68 -14.82 14.99
N ASP A 184 -20.00 -15.37 15.98
CA ASP A 184 -18.54 -15.47 16.03
C ASP A 184 -17.96 -16.49 15.02
N ARG A 185 -18.79 -17.28 14.33
CA ARG A 185 -18.41 -18.12 13.19
C ARG A 185 -18.35 -17.35 11.87
N VAL A 186 -18.73 -16.07 11.88
CA VAL A 186 -18.46 -15.12 10.79
C VAL A 186 -17.26 -14.26 11.19
N ALA A 187 -16.19 -14.32 10.40
CA ALA A 187 -14.93 -13.64 10.69
C ALA A 187 -14.50 -12.75 9.52
N GLY A 188 -13.82 -11.64 9.84
CA GLY A 188 -13.16 -10.80 8.85
C GLY A 188 -11.71 -10.55 9.18
N PHE A 189 -10.88 -10.61 8.14
CA PHE A 189 -9.49 -10.20 8.19
C PHE A 189 -9.28 -8.98 7.31
N SER A 190 -8.96 -7.85 7.91
CA SER A 190 -8.55 -6.63 7.23
C SER A 190 -7.46 -5.98 8.07
N PRO A 191 -6.25 -5.78 7.55
CA PRO A 191 -5.12 -5.30 8.38
C PRO A 191 -4.94 -3.77 8.30
N ILE A 192 -4.12 -3.23 9.20
CA ILE A 192 -3.52 -1.87 9.14
C ILE A 192 -4.53 -0.76 8.76
N PRO A 193 -5.41 -0.33 9.68
CA PRO A 193 -6.39 0.71 9.40
C PRO A 193 -5.76 2.06 9.00
N ALA A 194 -4.53 2.34 9.46
CA ALA A 194 -3.86 3.62 9.23
C ALA A 194 -3.62 3.95 7.74
N MET A 195 -3.54 2.94 6.86
CA MET A 195 -3.31 3.17 5.42
C MET A 195 -4.60 3.55 4.66
N SER A 196 -5.78 3.17 5.16
CA SER A 196 -7.07 3.48 4.54
C SER A 196 -8.23 3.28 5.54
N MET A 197 -8.42 4.26 6.42
CA MET A 197 -9.25 4.13 7.63
C MET A 197 -10.70 3.75 7.33
N VAL A 198 -11.36 4.46 6.41
CA VAL A 198 -12.77 4.19 6.06
C VAL A 198 -12.92 2.85 5.34
N SER A 199 -11.95 2.50 4.48
CA SER A 199 -11.92 1.20 3.81
C SER A 199 -11.83 0.06 4.82
N TYR A 200 -10.95 0.14 5.83
CA TYR A 200 -10.91 -0.80 6.94
C TYR A 200 -12.24 -0.83 7.71
N ALA A 201 -12.75 0.35 8.08
CA ALA A 201 -13.94 0.49 8.91
C ALA A 201 -15.20 -0.10 8.25
N SER A 202 -15.28 -0.12 6.92
CA SER A 202 -16.42 -0.68 6.18
C SER A 202 -16.75 -2.13 6.59
N GLY A 203 -15.77 -3.03 6.52
CA GLY A 203 -15.93 -4.44 6.89
C GLY A 203 -15.98 -4.63 8.41
N ALA A 204 -15.13 -3.91 9.15
CA ALA A 204 -15.10 -4.01 10.61
C ALA A 204 -16.45 -3.59 11.24
N ARG A 205 -17.04 -2.49 10.78
CA ARG A 205 -18.35 -2.02 11.25
C ARG A 205 -19.45 -3.03 10.95
N TYR A 206 -19.50 -3.57 9.73
CA TYR A 206 -20.48 -4.59 9.36
C TYR A 206 -20.39 -5.82 10.28
N LEU A 207 -19.18 -6.34 10.50
CA LEU A 207 -18.95 -7.51 11.35
C LEU A 207 -19.30 -7.22 12.81
N SER A 208 -18.84 -6.10 13.36
CA SER A 208 -19.16 -5.75 14.75
C SER A 208 -20.65 -5.59 14.99
N LEU A 209 -21.42 -5.06 14.03
CA LEU A 209 -22.87 -4.92 14.15
C LEU A 209 -23.60 -6.26 14.18
N ILE A 210 -23.13 -7.25 13.41
CA ILE A 210 -23.73 -8.59 13.38
C ILE A 210 -23.12 -9.54 14.44
N GLY A 211 -22.16 -9.07 15.25
CA GLY A 211 -21.47 -9.86 16.27
C GLY A 211 -20.32 -10.75 15.74
N GLY A 212 -19.86 -10.53 14.51
CA GLY A 212 -18.75 -11.25 13.88
C GLY A 212 -17.38 -10.88 14.47
N THR A 213 -16.40 -11.77 14.27
CA THR A 213 -15.04 -11.62 14.81
C THR A 213 -14.15 -10.77 13.89
N CYS A 214 -13.54 -9.72 14.47
CA CYS A 214 -12.52 -8.91 13.80
C CYS A 214 -11.13 -9.40 14.21
N LEU A 215 -10.39 -9.97 13.26
CA LEU A 215 -9.08 -10.56 13.53
C LEU A 215 -7.98 -9.51 13.70
N SER A 216 -7.04 -9.75 14.62
CA SER A 216 -5.85 -8.93 14.82
C SER A 216 -4.84 -9.10 13.68
N PHE A 217 -3.94 -8.13 13.53
CA PHE A 217 -2.93 -8.13 12.48
C PHE A 217 -1.50 -7.82 12.98
N TYR A 218 -1.34 -7.01 14.04
CA TYR A 218 -0.02 -6.48 14.40
C TYR A 218 0.86 -7.52 15.10
N ASP A 219 0.25 -8.30 15.98
CA ASP A 219 0.79 -9.53 16.54
C ASP A 219 0.98 -10.62 15.47
N TRP A 220 -0.02 -10.82 14.61
CA TRP A 220 0.01 -11.82 13.55
C TRP A 220 1.15 -11.59 12.54
N TYR A 221 1.39 -10.34 12.15
CA TYR A 221 2.50 -9.97 11.26
C TYR A 221 3.85 -9.92 11.99
N CYS A 222 3.88 -10.14 13.30
CA CYS A 222 5.07 -10.00 14.14
C CYS A 222 5.65 -8.57 14.11
N ASP A 223 4.83 -7.57 13.79
CA ASP A 223 5.19 -6.15 13.87
C ASP A 223 5.06 -5.61 15.31
N LEU A 224 4.29 -6.30 16.16
CA LEU A 224 4.22 -6.03 17.60
C LEU A 224 5.54 -6.41 18.30
N PRO A 225 6.32 -5.45 18.81
CA PRO A 225 7.56 -5.75 19.50
C PRO A 225 7.26 -6.30 20.90
N LEU A 226 7.01 -7.61 20.99
CA LEU A 226 6.92 -8.31 22.27
C LEU A 226 8.30 -8.34 22.92
N ARG A 227 8.53 -7.46 23.89
CA ARG A 227 9.75 -7.52 24.70
C ARG A 227 9.67 -8.76 25.60
N LEU A 228 10.34 -9.84 25.22
CA LEU A 228 10.61 -10.95 26.14
C LEU A 228 11.38 -10.40 27.34
N ARG A 229 10.72 -10.42 28.50
CA ARG A 229 11.33 -10.03 29.77
C ARG A 229 12.52 -10.96 30.02
N LYS A 230 13.74 -10.39 30.12
CA LYS A 230 14.92 -11.17 30.52
C LYS A 230 14.64 -11.88 31.86
N PRO A 231 15.00 -13.17 32.02
CA PRO A 231 14.96 -13.81 33.32
C PRO A 231 15.83 -13.00 34.30
N GLY A 232 15.23 -12.45 35.36
CA GLY A 232 15.94 -11.66 36.39
C GLY A 232 15.53 -10.19 36.51
N ALA A 233 14.69 -9.64 35.64
CA ALA A 233 14.11 -8.31 35.88
C ALA A 233 13.02 -8.41 36.98
N SER A 234 13.15 -7.60 38.04
CA SER A 234 12.22 -7.55 39.18
C SER A 234 10.78 -7.26 38.74
N LYS A 235 9.80 -7.76 39.52
CA LYS A 235 8.36 -7.59 39.25
C LYS A 235 7.99 -6.11 39.38
N LEU A 236 7.75 -5.42 38.27
CA LEU A 236 6.89 -4.23 38.31
C LEU A 236 5.45 -4.76 38.39
N THR A 237 4.83 -4.67 39.56
CA THR A 237 3.40 -4.98 39.72
C THR A 237 2.56 -3.91 39.02
N TYR A 238 1.42 -4.31 38.46
CA TYR A 238 0.48 -3.46 37.70
C TYR A 238 0.03 -2.19 38.46
N ARG A 239 0.25 -2.15 39.78
CA ARG A 239 -0.02 -1.01 40.66
C ARG A 239 0.87 0.22 40.40
N ASN A 240 2.07 0.04 39.85
CA ASN A 240 3.05 1.13 39.72
C ASN A 240 2.96 1.95 38.43
N LEU A 241 2.12 1.52 37.46
CA LEU A 241 1.90 2.29 36.22
C LEU A 241 0.88 3.43 36.38
N LEU A 242 0.13 3.45 37.48
CA LEU A 242 -0.89 4.48 37.75
C LEU A 242 -0.44 5.56 38.76
N THR A 243 0.66 5.35 39.50
CA THR A 243 1.05 6.24 40.62
C THR A 243 2.40 6.94 40.45
N GLY A 244 3.13 6.72 39.36
CA GLY A 244 4.34 7.50 39.04
C GLY A 244 5.46 7.48 40.09
N THR A 245 5.56 6.42 40.90
CA THR A 245 6.59 6.32 41.96
C THR A 245 7.59 5.20 41.67
N THR A 246 8.87 5.56 41.57
CA THR A 246 10.02 4.64 41.47
C THR A 246 10.33 4.04 42.85
N PRO A 247 10.53 2.71 42.99
CA PRO A 247 11.01 2.15 44.24
C PRO A 247 12.55 2.23 44.31
N ALA A 248 13.02 2.71 45.46
CA ALA A 248 14.42 2.79 45.85
C ALA A 248 15.07 1.40 46.03
N THR A 249 16.38 1.37 45.84
CA THR A 249 17.31 0.27 46.05
C THR A 249 17.44 -0.14 47.53
N SER A 250 17.44 -1.44 47.83
CA SER A 250 18.08 -2.00 49.03
C SER A 250 18.44 -3.50 48.88
N SER A 251 19.74 -3.76 48.92
CA SER A 251 20.59 -4.89 49.40
C SER A 251 20.09 -6.35 49.57
N PRO A 252 21.04 -7.32 49.57
CA PRO A 252 20.80 -8.73 49.23
C PRO A 252 20.74 -9.67 50.45
N GLY A 253 19.96 -10.76 50.32
CA GLY A 253 20.03 -11.89 51.25
C GLY A 253 18.97 -12.95 50.93
N GLY A 254 19.39 -14.21 50.73
CA GLY A 254 18.45 -15.34 50.65
C GLY A 254 18.95 -16.50 49.78
N GLN A 255 19.39 -17.56 50.43
CA GLN A 255 19.96 -18.80 49.89
C GLN A 255 19.06 -19.49 48.84
N THR A 256 19.65 -19.90 47.72
CA THR A 256 19.00 -20.81 46.75
C THR A 256 19.40 -22.25 46.99
N CYS A 257 18.43 -23.09 47.37
CA CYS A 257 18.54 -24.54 47.39
C CYS A 257 18.61 -25.07 45.94
N ARG A 258 19.74 -25.68 45.54
CA ARG A 258 19.91 -26.32 44.23
C ARG A 258 19.29 -27.72 44.25
N ARG A 259 18.22 -27.96 43.48
CA ARG A 259 17.86 -29.30 43.01
C ARG A 259 18.32 -29.49 41.57
N ARG A 260 19.21 -30.47 41.36
CA ARG A 260 19.62 -30.97 40.05
C ARG A 260 18.45 -31.71 39.40
N VAL A 261 18.22 -31.46 38.11
CA VAL A 261 17.44 -32.34 37.22
C VAL A 261 18.33 -32.66 36.01
N PRO A 262 18.39 -33.91 35.51
CA PRO A 262 19.41 -34.34 34.54
C PRO A 262 19.17 -33.79 33.13
N ARG A 263 20.27 -33.50 32.42
CA ARG A 263 20.27 -33.14 31.00
C ARG A 263 19.95 -34.36 30.14
N MET A 264 18.93 -34.24 29.28
CA MET A 264 18.69 -35.14 28.17
C MET A 264 19.58 -34.72 26.98
N LEU A 265 20.40 -35.64 26.46
CA LEU A 265 21.14 -35.45 25.21
C LEU A 265 20.17 -35.49 24.02
N THR A 266 20.18 -34.45 23.20
CA THR A 266 19.77 -34.55 21.80
C THR A 266 20.84 -33.90 20.94
N SER A 267 21.29 -34.68 19.96
CA SER A 267 22.42 -34.40 19.07
C SER A 267 22.06 -33.29 18.07
N LEU A 268 22.84 -32.21 18.10
CA LEU A 268 22.84 -31.17 17.09
C LEU A 268 23.69 -31.63 15.89
N LEU A 269 23.04 -31.81 14.73
CA LEU A 269 23.74 -31.79 13.44
C LEU A 269 24.17 -30.35 13.14
N LYS A 270 25.46 -30.05 13.32
CA LYS A 270 26.10 -28.81 12.85
C LYS A 270 26.41 -28.97 11.35
N CYS A 271 25.59 -28.38 10.50
CA CYS A 271 25.98 -28.12 9.11
C CYS A 271 26.83 -26.84 9.09
N VAL A 272 28.13 -26.99 8.78
CA VAL A 272 29.09 -25.90 8.68
C VAL A 272 29.08 -25.38 7.25
N THR A 273 28.56 -24.18 7.02
CA THR A 273 28.80 -23.43 5.77
C THR A 273 29.73 -22.26 6.08
N LYS A 274 30.97 -22.35 5.58
CA LYS A 274 31.98 -21.28 5.64
C LYS A 274 31.51 -20.10 4.77
N GLY A 275 31.24 -18.95 5.37
CA GLY A 275 31.09 -17.67 4.67
C GLY A 275 32.46 -17.01 4.46
N PRO A 276 32.70 -16.32 3.32
CA PRO A 276 33.96 -15.63 3.07
C PRO A 276 34.12 -14.40 3.97
N LYS A 277 35.35 -14.18 4.46
CA LYS A 277 35.75 -13.00 5.25
C LYS A 277 35.83 -11.76 4.35
N LEU A 278 35.19 -10.67 4.77
CA LEU A 278 35.36 -9.33 4.18
C LEU A 278 36.63 -8.68 4.76
N LEU A 279 37.53 -8.25 3.88
CA LEU A 279 38.69 -7.40 4.21
C LEU A 279 38.25 -5.91 4.26
N PRO A 280 38.89 -5.06 5.09
CA PRO A 280 38.53 -3.65 5.17
C PRO A 280 39.03 -2.87 3.95
N SER A 281 38.15 -2.15 3.27
CA SER A 281 38.52 -1.20 2.21
C SER A 281 38.95 0.13 2.84
N HIS A 282 40.16 0.58 2.53
CA HIS A 282 40.69 1.90 2.84
C HIS A 282 39.78 3.03 2.32
N GLN A 283 39.44 3.97 3.20
CA GLN A 283 38.85 5.26 2.81
C GLN A 283 39.92 6.11 2.11
N THR A 284 39.69 6.47 0.85
CA THR A 284 40.42 7.54 0.17
C THR A 284 39.45 8.68 -0.12
N THR A 285 39.74 9.83 0.49
CA THR A 285 38.98 11.08 0.35
C THR A 285 39.31 11.73 -1.00
N LEU A 286 38.35 11.73 -1.92
CA LEU A 286 38.40 12.55 -3.14
C LEU A 286 37.64 13.86 -2.91
N LYS A 287 38.39 14.96 -2.80
CA LYS A 287 37.87 16.33 -2.85
C LYS A 287 37.38 16.63 -4.28
N SER A 288 36.14 17.07 -4.43
CA SER A 288 35.65 17.72 -5.66
C SER A 288 35.80 19.24 -5.55
N PRO A 289 36.22 19.94 -6.61
CA PRO A 289 36.41 21.39 -6.59
C PRO A 289 35.10 22.16 -6.74
N ASN A 290 35.08 23.35 -6.14
CA ASN A 290 34.01 24.34 -6.15
C ASN A 290 33.54 24.68 -7.57
N CYS A 291 32.23 24.64 -7.81
CA CYS A 291 31.59 25.28 -8.97
C CYS A 291 30.81 26.49 -8.48
N ALA A 292 31.39 27.67 -8.67
CA ALA A 292 30.69 28.94 -8.57
C ALA A 292 29.92 29.20 -9.88
N ILE A 293 28.87 30.02 -9.78
CA ILE A 293 28.05 30.61 -10.87
C ILE A 293 26.75 29.84 -11.15
N CYS A 294 25.71 30.17 -10.38
CA CYS A 294 24.34 30.17 -10.89
C CYS A 294 23.56 31.32 -10.23
N GLY A 295 23.57 32.48 -10.90
CA GLY A 295 22.69 33.59 -10.59
C GLY A 295 21.27 33.27 -11.07
N TRP A 296 20.32 33.15 -10.14
CA TRP A 296 18.89 33.11 -10.44
C TRP A 296 18.18 34.20 -9.63
N HIS A 297 17.65 35.17 -10.36
CA HIS A 297 16.88 36.30 -9.85
C HIS A 297 15.55 35.85 -9.22
N ARG A 298 15.27 36.40 -8.02
CA ARG A 298 13.96 36.35 -7.36
C ARG A 298 12.97 37.24 -8.12
N ASN A 299 11.93 36.66 -8.70
CA ASN A 299 10.69 37.41 -8.99
C ASN A 299 9.60 36.99 -8.01
N ARG A 300 9.18 37.95 -7.18
CA ARG A 300 8.00 37.87 -6.31
C ARG A 300 6.75 38.03 -7.20
N ALA A 301 5.77 37.14 -7.05
CA ALA A 301 4.41 37.36 -7.51
C ALA A 301 3.47 37.42 -6.29
N PRO A 302 2.43 38.27 -6.29
CA PRO A 302 1.62 38.54 -5.10
C PRO A 302 0.64 37.40 -4.79
N MET A 303 0.49 37.09 -3.49
CA MET A 303 -0.52 36.18 -2.95
C MET A 303 -1.93 36.79 -3.10
N ARG A 304 -2.87 36.04 -3.69
CA ARG A 304 -4.31 36.27 -3.51
C ARG A 304 -4.84 35.30 -2.45
N GLN A 305 -5.44 35.85 -1.39
CA GLN A 305 -6.23 35.07 -0.42
C GLN A 305 -7.55 34.64 -1.05
N TRP A 306 -7.85 33.34 -1.01
CA TRP A 306 -9.19 32.82 -1.28
C TRP A 306 -9.85 32.44 0.04
N ARG A 307 -10.96 33.11 0.37
CA ARG A 307 -11.86 32.74 1.47
C ARG A 307 -12.77 31.61 1.00
N TRP A 308 -12.85 30.55 1.78
CA TRP A 308 -13.80 29.46 1.60
C TRP A 308 -15.20 29.92 2.04
N ARG A 309 -16.21 29.78 1.17
CA ARG A 309 -17.63 29.72 1.56
C ARG A 309 -18.10 28.29 1.34
N TRP A 310 -18.69 27.71 2.38
CA TRP A 310 -19.38 26.42 2.31
C TRP A 310 -20.73 26.63 1.62
N ALA A 311 -21.04 25.78 0.63
CA ALA A 311 -22.38 25.73 0.06
C ALA A 311 -23.27 24.86 0.96
N THR A 312 -24.42 25.42 1.34
CA THR A 312 -25.60 24.73 1.87
C THR A 312 -26.21 23.82 0.82
#